data_AF-A0AAW0B2R0-F1
#
_entry.id   AF-A0AAW0B2R0-F1
#
_cell.length_a   1.000
_cell.length_b   1.000
_cell.length_c   1.000
_cell.angle_alpha   90.00
_cell.angle_beta   90.00
_cell.angle_gamma   90.00
#
_symmetry.space_group_name_H-M   'P 1'
#
loop_
_entity.id
_entity.type
_entity.pdbx_description
1 polymer ?
#
loop_
_entity_poly.entity_id
_entity_poly.type
_entity_poly.pdbx_seq_one_letter_code
_entity_poly.pdbx_strand_id
1 'polypeptide(L)'
;QDLSNLAHHFDSEGRLLPGKNLNPEDFKNERHLAFIDELVIADDWRGRGLGSWVLSKLFQLKELRGVHFIFTRPDVLYYTESNFQYSPPPVGRAAEVLFLRIIGFYERAGFRRLGNSQFFYLAQNRS
;
A
#
# COMPACT_ATOMS: atom_id res chain seq x y z
N GLN A 1 21.58 1.33 1.89
CA GLN A 1 21.96 0.02 1.35
C GLN A 1 21.25 -0.13 0.03
N ASP A 2 21.93 -0.59 -1.02
CA ASP A 2 21.40 -0.61 -2.38
C ASP A 2 20.48 -1.82 -2.58
N LEU A 3 19.33 -1.64 -3.25
CA LEU A 3 18.35 -2.70 -3.53
C LEU A 3 18.95 -3.82 -4.40
N SER A 4 20.09 -3.57 -5.04
CA SER A 4 20.90 -4.55 -5.75
C SER A 4 21.23 -5.78 -4.89
N ASN A 5 21.44 -5.60 -3.58
CA ASN A 5 21.73 -6.72 -2.68
C ASN A 5 20.53 -7.65 -2.51
N LEU A 6 19.30 -7.12 -2.48
CA LEU A 6 18.08 -7.92 -2.43
C LEU A 6 17.82 -8.63 -3.75
N ALA A 7 18.15 -8.01 -4.89
CA ALA A 7 17.97 -8.61 -6.20
C ALA A 7 18.72 -9.95 -6.36
N HIS A 8 19.84 -10.15 -5.64
CA HIS A 8 20.57 -11.43 -5.62
C HIS A 8 19.83 -12.58 -4.92
N HIS A 9 18.72 -12.30 -4.24
CA HIS A 9 17.86 -13.32 -3.65
C HIS A 9 16.78 -13.79 -4.61
N PHE A 10 16.58 -13.11 -5.74
CA PHE A 10 15.51 -13.41 -6.68
C PHE A 10 16.05 -13.79 -8.07
N ASP A 11 15.33 -14.64 -8.80
CA ASP A 11 15.61 -14.92 -10.20
C ASP A 11 15.14 -13.75 -11.11
N SER A 12 15.39 -13.87 -12.41
CA SER A 12 14.95 -12.87 -13.40
C SER A 12 13.43 -12.72 -13.50
N GLU A 13 12.65 -13.63 -12.91
CA GLU A 13 11.19 -13.58 -12.85
C GLU A 13 10.69 -13.04 -11.49
N GLY A 14 11.59 -12.65 -10.59
CA GLY A 14 11.26 -12.13 -9.26
C GLY A 14 10.87 -13.20 -8.24
N ARG A 15 11.19 -14.47 -8.47
CA ARG A 15 10.97 -15.56 -7.50
C ARG A 15 12.19 -15.74 -6.62
N LEU A 16 11.99 -16.06 -5.35
CA LEU A 16 13.09 -16.29 -4.43
C LEU A 16 13.90 -17.52 -4.87
N LEU A 17 15.23 -17.38 -4.93
CA LEU A 17 16.13 -18.45 -5.34
C LEU A 17 16.12 -19.61 -4.33
N PRO A 18 16.23 -20.87 -4.77
CA PRO A 18 16.25 -22.04 -3.89
C PRO A 18 17.36 -21.94 -2.83
N GLY A 19 17.04 -22.22 -1.57
CA GLY A 19 18.00 -22.18 -0.46
C GLY A 19 18.33 -20.78 0.07
N LYS A 20 17.73 -19.73 -0.50
CA LYS A 20 17.73 -18.39 0.10
C LYS A 20 16.56 -18.25 1.06
N ASN A 21 16.83 -17.74 2.24
CA ASN A 21 15.83 -17.27 3.19
C ASN A 21 15.96 -15.76 3.32
N LEU A 22 14.82 -15.08 3.44
CA LEU A 22 14.75 -13.67 3.78
C LEU A 22 14.65 -13.58 5.30
N ASN A 23 15.69 -13.06 5.96
CA ASN A 23 15.66 -12.83 7.39
C ASN A 23 15.16 -11.40 7.65
N PRO A 24 14.39 -11.15 8.72
CA PRO A 24 13.97 -9.79 9.08
C PRO A 24 15.14 -8.78 9.21
N GLU A 25 16.33 -9.26 9.55
CA GLU A 25 17.58 -8.49 9.58
C GLU A 25 17.98 -7.93 8.22
N ASP A 26 17.66 -8.63 7.12
CA ASP A 26 17.94 -8.16 5.75
C ASP A 26 17.14 -6.88 5.44
N PHE A 27 16.07 -6.63 6.19
CA PHE A 27 15.17 -5.48 6.06
C PHE A 27 15.41 -4.41 7.15
N LYS A 28 16.30 -4.63 8.12
CA LYS A 28 16.44 -3.73 9.29
C LYS A 28 17.02 -2.35 9.01
N ASN A 29 17.67 -2.17 7.85
CA ASN A 29 18.14 -0.86 7.39
C ASN A 29 17.20 -0.20 6.38
N GLU A 30 16.00 -0.76 6.18
CA GLU A 30 15.05 -0.33 5.17
C GLU A 30 14.22 0.86 5.62
N ARG A 31 14.86 2.03 5.62
CA ARG A 31 14.10 3.28 5.47
C ARG A 31 13.47 3.41 4.08
N HIS A 32 13.54 2.39 3.24
CA HIS A 32 13.10 2.39 1.85
C HIS A 32 11.65 1.97 1.67
N LEU A 33 11.04 1.31 2.66
CA LEU A 33 9.68 0.78 2.57
C LEU A 33 8.79 1.44 3.63
N ALA A 34 7.56 1.76 3.25
CA ALA A 34 6.49 2.12 4.18
C ALA A 34 5.22 1.36 3.83
N PHE A 35 4.32 1.19 4.80
CA PHE A 35 3.04 0.53 4.60
C PHE A 35 1.91 1.45 5.09
N ILE A 36 0.89 1.63 4.26
CA ILE A 36 -0.37 2.28 4.64
C ILE A 36 -1.25 1.18 5.22
N ASP A 37 -1.37 1.18 6.54
CA ASP A 37 -2.25 0.27 7.26
C ASP A 37 -3.71 0.64 7.04
N GLU A 38 -4.05 1.91 7.29
CA GLU A 38 -5.40 2.43 7.14
C GLU A 38 -5.37 3.85 6.54
N LEU A 39 -6.36 4.17 5.70
CA LEU A 39 -6.63 5.51 5.22
C LEU A 39 -8.13 5.80 5.37
N VAL A 40 -8.46 6.63 6.35
CA VAL A 40 -9.84 7.00 6.65
C VAL A 40 -10.05 8.48 6.34
N ILE A 41 -11.07 8.79 5.54
CA ILE A 41 -11.52 10.15 5.27
C ILE A 41 -12.81 10.36 6.05
N ALA A 42 -12.78 11.35 6.95
CA ALA A 42 -13.95 11.77 7.70
C ALA A 42 -15.10 12.14 6.75
N ASP A 43 -16.32 11.78 7.13
CA ASP A 43 -17.50 11.80 6.25
C ASP A 43 -17.76 13.17 5.62
N ASP A 44 -17.61 14.25 6.41
CA ASP A 44 -17.78 15.64 5.96
C ASP A 44 -16.76 16.08 4.87
N TRP A 45 -15.67 15.33 4.73
CA TRP A 45 -14.57 15.58 3.80
C TRP A 45 -14.56 14.62 2.60
N ARG A 46 -15.43 13.60 2.58
CA ARG A 46 -15.55 12.67 1.45
C ARG A 46 -16.04 13.39 0.19
N GLY A 47 -15.68 12.85 -0.97
CA GLY A 47 -16.08 13.43 -2.27
C GLY A 47 -15.34 14.72 -2.69
N ARG A 48 -14.43 15.25 -1.85
CA ARG A 48 -13.68 16.49 -2.14
C ARG A 48 -12.28 16.28 -2.74
N GLY A 49 -11.96 15.05 -3.13
CA GLY A 49 -10.63 14.69 -3.66
C GLY A 49 -9.51 14.64 -2.62
N LEU A 50 -9.81 14.77 -1.32
CA LEU A 50 -8.82 14.82 -0.25
C LEU A 50 -7.93 13.57 -0.20
N GLY A 51 -8.50 12.37 -0.34
CA GLY A 51 -7.73 11.12 -0.33
C GLY A 51 -6.68 11.05 -1.43
N SER A 52 -7.06 11.37 -2.66
CA SER A 52 -6.14 11.40 -3.80
C SER A 52 -5.06 12.47 -3.61
N TRP A 53 -5.42 13.63 -3.06
CA TRP A 53 -4.46 14.67 -2.72
C TRP A 53 -3.46 14.18 -1.66
N VAL A 54 -3.91 13.58 -0.56
CA VAL A 54 -3.02 13.03 0.49
C VAL A 54 -2.06 12.00 -0.08
N LEU A 55 -2.56 11.03 -0.86
CA LEU A 55 -1.71 10.00 -1.47
C LEU A 55 -0.62 10.61 -2.38
N SER A 56 -0.93 11.68 -3.12
CA SER A 56 0.04 12.37 -3.97
C SER A 56 1.16 13.10 -3.19
N LYS A 57 0.95 13.31 -1.89
CA LYS A 57 1.86 14.07 -1.02
C LYS A 57 2.67 13.18 -0.07
N LEU A 58 2.46 11.86 -0.06
CA LEU A 58 3.11 10.97 0.89
C LEU A 58 4.64 11.10 0.91
N PHE A 59 5.30 11.07 -0.25
CA PHE A 59 6.76 11.22 -0.32
C PHE A 59 7.28 12.62 0.06
N GLN A 60 6.39 13.60 0.27
CA GLN A 60 6.74 14.94 0.75
C GLN A 60 6.76 15.02 2.28
N LEU A 61 6.23 14.01 2.97
CA LEU A 61 6.23 13.91 4.43
C LEU A 61 7.65 13.68 4.95
N LYS A 62 8.04 14.40 6.01
CA LYS A 62 9.39 14.32 6.58
C LYS A 62 9.65 12.93 7.19
N GLU A 63 8.60 12.31 7.69
CA GLU A 63 8.53 10.99 8.30
C GLU A 63 8.85 9.89 7.28
N LEU A 64 8.53 10.13 6.00
CA LEU A 64 8.76 9.20 4.90
C LEU A 64 10.06 9.52 4.13
N ARG A 65 10.95 10.34 4.70
CA ARG A 65 12.24 10.66 4.08
C ARG A 65 13.11 9.40 3.98
N GLY A 66 13.47 9.05 2.74
CA GLY A 66 14.27 7.87 2.41
C GLY A 66 13.44 6.67 1.94
N VAL A 67 12.11 6.75 2.07
CA VAL A 67 11.18 5.74 1.58
C VAL A 67 11.10 5.83 0.06
N HIS A 68 11.37 4.73 -0.62
CA HIS A 68 11.30 4.59 -2.07
C HIS A 68 10.01 3.89 -2.52
N PHE A 69 9.42 3.06 -1.67
CA PHE A 69 8.18 2.36 -1.97
C PHE A 69 7.20 2.45 -0.80
N ILE A 70 5.96 2.76 -1.13
CA ILE A 70 4.85 2.73 -0.18
C ILE A 70 3.91 1.62 -0.61
N PHE A 71 3.68 0.67 0.27
CA PHE A 71 2.79 -0.46 0.06
C PHE A 71 1.45 -0.22 0.74
N THR A 72 0.44 -0.91 0.25
CA THR A 72 -0.86 -1.02 0.88
C THR A 72 -1.50 -2.34 0.46
N ARG A 73 -2.41 -2.87 1.28
CA ARG A 73 -3.33 -3.92 0.89
C ARG A 73 -4.72 -3.30 0.85
N PRO A 74 -5.20 -2.84 -0.33
CA PRO A 74 -6.47 -2.17 -0.41
C PRO A 74 -7.58 -3.09 0.08
N ASP A 75 -8.35 -2.62 1.05
CA ASP A 75 -9.48 -3.34 1.61
C ASP A 75 -10.54 -2.34 2.04
N VAL A 76 -11.78 -2.81 2.15
CA VAL A 76 -12.88 -2.00 2.65
C VAL A 76 -12.79 -1.98 4.17
N LEU A 77 -12.53 -0.80 4.73
CA LEU A 77 -12.57 -0.61 6.17
C LEU A 77 -14.02 -0.54 6.63
N TYR A 78 -14.37 -1.38 7.62
CA TYR A 78 -15.73 -1.45 8.15
C TYR A 78 -15.71 -0.91 9.58
N TYR A 79 -16.04 0.37 9.75
CA TYR A 79 -16.23 0.96 11.08
C TYR A 79 -17.69 1.34 11.29
N THR A 80 -18.19 1.17 12.52
CA THR A 80 -19.41 1.88 12.94
C THR A 80 -19.08 3.35 13.19
N GLU A 81 -19.98 4.24 12.75
CA GLU A 81 -19.84 5.71 12.85
C GLU A 81 -19.61 6.22 14.28
N SER A 82 -19.96 5.42 15.30
CA SER A 82 -19.93 5.89 16.68
C SER A 82 -18.60 5.68 17.42
N ASN A 83 -17.70 4.78 17.00
CA ASN A 83 -16.54 4.40 17.83
C ASN A 83 -15.30 3.82 17.11
N PHE A 84 -15.19 3.89 15.78
CA PHE A 84 -14.16 3.13 15.03
C PHE A 84 -14.15 1.63 15.38
N GLN A 85 -15.31 1.09 15.77
CA GLN A 85 -15.44 -0.34 16.06
C GLN A 85 -15.65 -1.10 14.76
N TYR A 86 -14.85 -2.15 14.59
CA TYR A 86 -14.93 -3.03 13.42
C TYR A 86 -16.34 -3.60 13.27
N SER A 87 -16.98 -3.29 12.15
CA SER A 87 -18.23 -3.90 11.71
C SER A 87 -17.95 -5.08 10.80
N PRO A 88 -18.82 -6.09 10.74
CA PRO A 88 -18.70 -7.14 9.74
C PRO A 88 -18.85 -6.54 8.33
N PRO A 89 -18.08 -7.05 7.34
CA PRO A 89 -18.23 -6.67 5.94
C PRO A 89 -19.67 -6.90 5.44
N PRO A 90 -20.23 -6.05 4.55
CA PRO A 90 -21.32 -6.45 3.70
C PRO A 90 -20.87 -7.67 2.90
N VAL A 91 -21.79 -8.60 2.67
CA VAL A 91 -21.51 -9.83 1.94
C VAL A 91 -22.02 -9.76 0.51
N GLY A 92 -21.40 -10.53 -0.38
CA GLY A 92 -21.81 -10.64 -1.78
C GLY A 92 -21.51 -9.37 -2.59
N ARG A 93 -22.41 -9.03 -3.52
CA ARG A 93 -22.19 -8.03 -4.58
C ARG A 93 -21.86 -6.62 -4.05
N ALA A 94 -22.39 -6.25 -2.89
CA ALA A 94 -22.13 -4.94 -2.29
C ALA A 94 -20.66 -4.79 -1.86
N ALA A 95 -20.07 -5.81 -1.23
CA ALA A 95 -18.65 -5.82 -0.90
C ALA A 95 -17.76 -5.78 -2.15
N GLU A 96 -18.12 -6.54 -3.18
CA GLU A 96 -17.37 -6.56 -4.44
C GLU A 96 -17.33 -5.17 -5.11
N VAL A 97 -18.46 -4.48 -5.18
CA VAL A 97 -18.53 -3.12 -5.74
C VAL A 97 -17.68 -2.13 -4.93
N LEU A 98 -17.69 -2.23 -3.61
CA LEU A 98 -16.86 -1.38 -2.75
C LEU A 98 -15.37 -1.68 -2.93
N PHE A 99 -14.99 -2.95 -2.97
CA PHE A 99 -13.62 -3.39 -3.19
C PHE A 99 -13.07 -2.88 -4.53
N LEU A 100 -13.84 -3.02 -5.62
CA LEU A 100 -13.45 -2.50 -6.94
C LEU A 100 -13.29 -0.97 -6.96
N ARG A 101 -14.13 -0.25 -6.21
CA ARG A 101 -14.00 1.22 -6.06
C ARG A 101 -12.70 1.60 -5.35
N ILE A 102 -12.31 0.85 -4.32
CA ILE A 102 -11.08 1.06 -3.57
C ILE A 102 -9.85 0.76 -4.45
N ILE A 103 -9.86 -0.35 -5.20
CA ILE A 103 -8.81 -0.63 -6.17
C ILE A 103 -8.65 0.54 -7.15
N GLY A 104 -9.73 0.96 -7.79
CA GLY A 104 -9.68 2.06 -8.76
C GLY A 104 -9.25 3.39 -8.14
N PHE A 105 -9.51 3.61 -6.85
CA PHE A 105 -9.02 4.78 -6.12
C PHE A 105 -7.48 4.78 -5.99
N TYR A 106 -6.90 3.66 -5.57
CA TYR A 106 -5.44 3.53 -5.46
C TYR A 106 -4.76 3.57 -6.84
N GLU A 107 -5.31 2.91 -7.84
CA GLU A 107 -4.77 2.95 -9.21
C GLU A 107 -4.74 4.37 -9.78
N ARG A 108 -5.82 5.15 -9.61
CA ARG A 108 -5.85 6.57 -10.01
C ARG A 108 -4.86 7.43 -9.24
N ALA A 109 -4.50 7.04 -8.01
CA ALA A 109 -3.46 7.70 -7.22
C ALA A 109 -2.03 7.27 -7.63
N GLY A 110 -1.88 6.38 -8.63
CA GLY A 110 -0.60 5.96 -9.17
C GLY A 110 -0.05 4.65 -8.57
N PHE A 111 -0.80 4.01 -7.67
CA PHE A 111 -0.41 2.69 -7.17
C PHE A 111 -0.55 1.62 -8.25
N ARG A 112 0.29 0.59 -8.18
CA ARG A 112 0.27 -0.57 -9.07
C ARG A 112 0.18 -1.85 -8.27
N ARG A 113 -0.49 -2.86 -8.82
CA ARG A 113 -0.55 -4.19 -8.21
C ARG A 113 0.81 -4.86 -8.24
N LEU A 114 1.22 -5.47 -7.12
CA LEU A 114 2.45 -6.26 -7.03
C LEU A 114 2.19 -7.69 -7.53
N GLY A 115 2.48 -7.92 -8.80
CA GLY A 115 2.30 -9.22 -9.46
C GLY A 115 0.85 -9.74 -9.31
N ASN A 116 0.72 -10.98 -8.83
CA ASN A 116 -0.57 -11.62 -8.59
C ASN A 116 -1.07 -11.50 -7.13
N SER A 117 -0.42 -10.68 -6.30
CA SER A 117 -0.74 -10.55 -4.88
C SER A 117 -1.91 -9.58 -4.60
N GLN A 118 -2.37 -9.52 -3.36
CA GLN A 118 -3.35 -8.52 -2.92
C GLN A 118 -2.72 -7.15 -2.62
N PHE A 119 -1.39 -7.03 -2.73
CA PHE A 119 -0.66 -5.81 -2.40
C PHE A 119 -0.55 -4.87 -3.59
N PHE A 120 -0.61 -3.59 -3.29
CA PHE A 120 -0.37 -2.49 -4.21
C PHE A 120 0.83 -1.69 -3.70
N TYR A 121 1.57 -1.08 -4.62
CA TYR A 121 2.72 -0.25 -4.29
C TYR A 121 2.72 1.05 -5.10
N LEU A 122 3.23 2.11 -4.48
CA LEU A 122 3.58 3.38 -5.10
C LEU A 122 5.10 3.55 -4.99
N ALA A 123 5.76 3.78 -6.12
CA ALA A 123 7.19 4.03 -6.16
C ALA A 123 7.47 5.53 -6.18
N GLN A 124 8.51 5.97 -5.48
CA GLN A 124 9.02 7.32 -5.59
C GLN A 124 9.60 7.50 -7.00
N ASN A 125 9.07 8.46 -7.76
CA ASN A 125 9.66 8.84 -9.04
C ASN A 125 11.10 9.31 -8.77
N ARG A 126 12.08 8.54 -9.27
CA ARG A 126 13.47 8.99 -9.35
C ARG A 126 13.57 9.93 -10.56
N SER A 127 13.51 11.23 -10.32
CA SER A 127 13.98 12.25 -11.26
C SER A 127 15.50 12.36 -11.21
#